data_AF-A0A7Y2K784-F1
#
_entry.id   AF-A0A7Y2K784-F1
#
_cell.length_a   1.000
_cell.length_b   1.000
_cell.length_c   1.000
_cell.angle_alpha   90.00
_cell.angle_beta   90.00
_cell.angle_gamma   90.00
#
_symmetry.space_group_name_H-M   'P 1'
#
loop_
_entity.id
_entity.type
_entity.pdbx_description
1 polymer ?
#
loop_
_entity_poly.entity_id
_entity_poly.type
_entity_poly.pdbx_seq_one_letter_code
_entity_poly.pdbx_strand_id
1 'polypeptide(L)'
;MKNNVINLDEIKIPVKGSYQKYNASLAALVVSNSFTQIDREQIIRGIENTVVNTGLQGRYEYFHKNPTIIFDAAHNSEGIENFILEFKIDSDNYRKKVLLFGAMRDKAIGRMLKKLSTYFDEIHITEIDYERSAKVDEINSECQRLGIDVKIEREPIEFVTSFLDNEPGECLVVLGSIYLLGNIKAGMTINIT
;
A
#
# COMPACT_ATOMS: atom_id res chain seq x y z
N MET A 1 2.85 40.41 -2.95
CA MET A 1 2.88 38.95 -3.20
C MET A 1 1.42 38.49 -3.23
N LYS A 2 0.81 38.33 -4.40
CA LYS A 2 -0.58 37.86 -4.51
C LYS A 2 -0.60 36.35 -4.22
N ASN A 3 -1.63 35.88 -3.51
CA ASN A 3 -1.85 34.52 -3.00
C ASN A 3 -1.39 33.36 -3.91
N ASN A 4 -0.13 32.94 -3.78
CA ASN A 4 0.42 31.70 -4.37
C ASN A 4 0.25 30.48 -3.44
N VAL A 5 -0.55 30.60 -2.37
CA VAL A 5 -0.82 29.49 -1.46
C VAL A 5 -1.76 28.51 -2.15
N ILE A 6 -1.32 27.26 -2.29
CA ILE A 6 -2.17 26.15 -2.75
C ILE A 6 -2.82 25.53 -1.52
N ASN A 7 -4.16 25.61 -1.43
CA ASN A 7 -4.91 24.88 -0.43
C ASN A 7 -5.12 23.44 -0.91
N LEU A 8 -4.41 22.48 -0.29
CA LEU A 8 -4.49 21.07 -0.67
C LEU A 8 -5.77 20.38 -0.24
N ASP A 9 -6.56 20.99 0.65
CA ASP A 9 -7.86 20.45 1.04
C ASP A 9 -8.93 20.68 -0.04
N GLU A 10 -8.68 21.60 -0.98
CA GLU A 10 -9.59 21.95 -2.07
C GLU A 10 -9.22 21.28 -3.40
N ILE A 11 -8.12 20.53 -3.45
CA ILE A 11 -7.69 19.85 -4.68
C ILE A 11 -7.87 18.34 -4.57
N LYS A 12 -8.13 17.72 -5.71
CA LYS A 12 -8.23 16.27 -5.78
C LYS A 12 -6.84 15.64 -5.81
N ILE A 13 -6.45 14.95 -4.74
CA ILE A 13 -5.26 14.10 -4.75
C ILE A 13 -5.69 12.68 -5.16
N PRO A 14 -5.18 12.12 -6.27
CA PRO A 14 -5.65 10.84 -6.80
C PRO A 14 -5.12 9.61 -6.02
N VAL A 15 -4.35 9.82 -4.96
CA VAL A 15 -3.83 8.78 -4.06
C VAL A 15 -4.42 8.94 -2.66
N LYS A 16 -4.75 7.81 -2.03
CA LYS A 16 -5.36 7.74 -0.70
C LYS A 16 -4.29 7.90 0.40
N GLY A 17 -4.72 8.35 1.58
CA GLY A 17 -3.83 8.72 2.68
C GLY A 17 -3.77 10.21 2.94
N SER A 18 -4.16 10.64 4.14
CA SER A 18 -4.00 12.05 4.57
C SER A 18 -2.55 12.54 4.43
N TYR A 19 -1.58 11.65 4.63
CA TYR A 19 -0.15 11.94 4.50
C TYR A 19 0.26 12.34 3.07
N GLN A 20 -0.50 11.95 2.05
CA GLN A 20 -0.22 12.32 0.67
C GLN A 20 -0.39 13.83 0.43
N LYS A 21 -1.17 14.52 1.28
CA LYS A 21 -1.21 15.99 1.28
C LYS A 21 0.15 16.58 1.66
N TYR A 22 0.88 16.00 2.61
CA TYR A 22 2.24 16.46 2.94
C TYR A 22 3.23 16.19 1.79
N ASN A 23 3.10 15.05 1.11
CA ASN A 23 3.93 14.76 -0.08
C ASN A 23 3.64 15.75 -1.21
N ALA A 24 2.36 16.04 -1.47
CA ALA A 24 1.94 17.00 -2.48
C ALA A 24 2.37 18.43 -2.13
N SER A 25 2.32 18.85 -0.86
CA SER A 25 2.76 20.18 -0.43
C SER A 25 4.26 20.36 -0.62
N LEU A 26 5.05 19.34 -0.27
CA LEU A 26 6.49 19.36 -0.46
C LEU A 26 6.83 19.42 -1.96
N ALA A 27 6.17 18.60 -2.79
CA ALA A 27 6.37 18.63 -4.24
C ALA A 27 6.01 20.01 -4.83
N ALA A 28 4.86 20.58 -4.45
CA ALA A 28 4.44 21.90 -4.88
C ALA A 28 5.45 22.99 -4.50
N LEU A 29 5.97 22.94 -3.26
CA LEU A 29 6.98 23.87 -2.78
C LEU A 29 8.27 23.76 -3.59
N VAL A 30 8.77 22.54 -3.81
CA VAL A 30 9.98 22.30 -4.60
C VAL A 30 9.82 22.82 -6.02
N VAL A 31 8.71 22.51 -6.69
CA VAL A 31 8.44 22.96 -8.06
C VAL A 31 8.36 24.49 -8.12
N SER A 32 7.62 25.12 -7.20
CA SER A 32 7.45 26.58 -7.16
C SER A 32 8.77 27.33 -6.94
N ASN A 33 9.72 26.74 -6.21
CA ASN A 33 11.03 27.35 -5.95
C ASN A 33 12.08 27.02 -7.01
N SER A 34 11.91 25.93 -7.76
CA SER A 34 12.90 25.46 -8.75
C SER A 34 12.60 25.94 -10.16
N PHE A 35 11.34 26.26 -10.48
CA PHE A 35 10.90 26.62 -11.82
C PHE A 35 10.08 27.91 -11.81
N THR A 36 10.63 28.97 -12.41
CA THR A 36 9.97 30.30 -12.47
C THR A 36 8.90 30.40 -13.54
N GLN A 37 8.88 29.45 -14.49
CA GLN A 37 7.94 29.40 -15.62
C GLN A 37 6.70 28.54 -15.35
N ILE A 38 6.63 27.87 -14.20
CA ILE A 38 5.50 27.03 -13.83
C ILE A 38 4.57 27.83 -12.93
N ASP A 39 3.33 28.03 -13.38
CA ASP A 39 2.30 28.71 -12.61
C ASP A 39 1.58 27.78 -11.61
N ARG A 40 0.76 28.38 -10.74
CA ARG A 40 0.02 27.67 -9.70
C ARG A 40 -0.93 26.63 -10.30
N GLU A 41 -1.62 26.98 -11.38
CA GLU A 41 -2.60 26.13 -12.04
C GLU A 41 -1.93 24.89 -12.68
N GLN A 42 -0.72 25.04 -13.22
CA GLN A 42 0.09 23.93 -13.71
C GLN A 42 0.50 22.98 -12.58
N ILE A 43 0.86 23.50 -11.41
CA ILE A 43 1.19 22.67 -10.24
C ILE A 43 -0.04 21.89 -9.79
N ILE A 44 -1.20 22.55 -9.66
CA ILE A 44 -2.46 21.91 -9.26
C ILE A 44 -2.81 20.80 -10.26
N ARG A 45 -2.81 21.09 -11.56
CA ARG A 45 -3.08 20.08 -12.59
C ARG A 45 -2.07 18.93 -12.53
N GLY A 46 -0.80 19.21 -12.25
CA GLY A 46 0.24 18.20 -12.07
C GLY A 46 -0.08 17.24 -10.92
N ILE A 47 -0.48 17.79 -9.76
CA ILE A 47 -0.88 17.01 -8.57
C ILE A 47 -2.13 16.18 -8.87
N GLU A 48 -3.17 16.79 -9.42
CA GLU A 48 -4.45 16.11 -9.71
C GLU A 48 -4.28 14.95 -10.70
N ASN A 49 -3.31 15.06 -11.61
CA ASN A 49 -2.99 14.05 -12.61
C ASN A 49 -1.76 13.19 -12.26
N THR A 50 -1.30 13.19 -11.00
CA THR A 50 -0.07 12.47 -10.59
C THR A 50 -0.06 11.01 -11.08
N VAL A 51 -1.16 10.27 -10.87
CA VAL A 51 -1.26 8.86 -11.29
C VAL A 51 -1.21 8.73 -12.81
N VAL A 52 -1.95 9.56 -13.55
CA VAL A 52 -1.97 9.54 -15.02
C VAL A 52 -0.60 9.88 -15.61
N ASN A 53 0.09 10.86 -15.01
CA ASN A 53 1.36 11.37 -15.51
C ASN A 53 2.55 10.44 -15.20
N THR A 54 2.47 9.67 -14.11
CA THR A 54 3.63 8.92 -13.60
C THR A 54 3.41 7.41 -13.57
N GLY A 55 2.17 6.93 -13.70
CA GLY A 55 1.83 5.53 -13.46
C GLY A 55 2.04 5.10 -12.01
N LEU A 56 2.01 6.03 -11.04
CA LEU A 56 2.23 5.71 -9.62
C LEU A 56 1.22 4.65 -9.13
N GLN A 57 1.75 3.59 -8.54
CA GLN A 57 1.02 2.42 -8.05
C GLN A 57 1.47 2.06 -6.61
N GLY A 58 0.70 1.21 -5.92
CA GLY A 58 1.06 0.71 -4.60
C GLY A 58 1.06 1.77 -3.49
N ARG A 59 0.12 2.73 -3.55
CA ARG A 59 -0.17 3.72 -2.51
C ARG A 59 -1.65 3.66 -2.18
N TYR A 60 -2.02 2.77 -1.27
CA TYR A 60 -3.39 2.41 -0.93
C TYR A 60 -4.25 2.27 -2.19
N GLU A 61 -3.76 1.45 -3.12
CA GLU A 61 -4.33 1.24 -4.45
C GLU A 61 -5.43 0.19 -4.35
N TYR A 62 -6.69 0.59 -4.62
CA TYR A 62 -7.76 -0.39 -4.80
C TYR A 62 -7.58 -1.10 -6.15
N PHE A 63 -7.07 -2.32 -6.09
CA PHE A 63 -6.93 -3.19 -7.26
C PHE A 63 -8.27 -3.81 -7.66
N HIS A 64 -9.09 -4.18 -6.67
CA HIS A 64 -10.45 -4.68 -6.88
C HIS A 64 -11.39 -4.14 -5.79
N LYS A 65 -12.70 -4.05 -6.08
CA LYS A 65 -13.67 -3.45 -5.15
C LYS A 65 -14.60 -4.45 -4.47
N ASN A 66 -15.02 -5.52 -5.15
CA ASN A 66 -15.97 -6.50 -4.59
C ASN A 66 -15.65 -7.92 -5.07
N PRO A 67 -14.86 -8.71 -4.33
CA PRO A 67 -14.29 -8.42 -3.00
C PRO A 67 -13.19 -7.34 -3.07
N THR A 68 -12.93 -6.65 -1.96
CA THR A 68 -11.94 -5.56 -1.97
C THR A 68 -10.53 -6.13 -1.95
N ILE A 69 -9.65 -5.65 -2.85
CA ILE A 69 -8.22 -5.94 -2.84
C ILE A 69 -7.45 -4.61 -2.83
N ILE A 70 -6.63 -4.39 -1.82
CA ILE A 70 -5.84 -3.17 -1.62
C ILE A 70 -4.36 -3.51 -1.68
N PHE A 71 -3.61 -2.79 -2.51
CA PHE A 71 -2.16 -2.89 -2.62
C PHE A 71 -1.50 -1.64 -2.02
N ASP A 72 -0.60 -1.84 -1.05
CA ASP A 72 0.22 -0.76 -0.51
C ASP A 72 1.69 -1.20 -0.32
N ALA A 73 2.62 -0.36 -0.79
CA ALA A 73 4.04 -0.67 -0.75
C ALA A 73 4.75 -0.24 0.55
N ALA A 74 4.01 0.10 1.61
CA ALA A 74 4.55 0.35 2.93
C ALA A 74 5.41 -0.83 3.37
N HIS A 75 6.67 -0.54 3.70
CA HIS A 75 7.70 -1.53 4.04
C HIS A 75 8.56 -1.09 5.23
N ASN A 76 8.10 -0.08 5.96
CA ASN A 76 8.76 0.47 7.15
C ASN A 76 7.71 0.89 8.19
N SER A 77 8.14 1.12 9.43
CA SER A 77 7.21 1.31 10.55
C SER A 77 6.28 2.53 10.42
N GLU A 78 6.76 3.61 9.80
CA GLU A 78 6.00 4.85 9.57
C GLU A 78 4.97 4.67 8.44
N GLY A 79 5.38 4.05 7.33
CA GLY A 79 4.48 3.70 6.24
C GLY A 79 3.33 2.79 6.69
N ILE A 80 3.62 1.84 7.59
CA ILE A 80 2.61 0.98 8.20
C ILE A 80 1.62 1.78 9.05
N GLU A 81 2.09 2.75 9.84
CA GLU A 81 1.21 3.62 10.61
C GLU A 81 0.30 4.45 9.70
N ASN A 82 0.88 5.05 8.65
CA ASN A 82 0.15 5.81 7.65
C ASN A 82 -0.90 4.95 6.92
N PHE A 83 -0.54 3.71 6.56
CA PHE A 83 -1.48 2.74 6.00
C PHE A 83 -2.63 2.45 6.98
N ILE A 84 -2.32 2.14 8.24
CA ILE A 84 -3.34 1.82 9.26
C ILE A 84 -4.29 3.00 9.48
N LEU A 85 -3.77 4.24 9.50
CA LEU A 85 -4.60 5.44 9.65
C LEU A 85 -5.61 5.59 8.52
N GLU A 86 -5.20 5.31 7.28
CA GLU A 86 -6.11 5.31 6.14
C GLU A 86 -7.07 4.11 6.18
N PHE A 87 -6.56 2.91 6.48
CA PHE A 87 -7.34 1.67 6.51
C PHE A 87 -8.49 1.72 7.52
N LYS A 88 -8.30 2.38 8.66
CA LYS A 88 -9.35 2.57 9.67
C LYS A 88 -10.59 3.30 9.16
N ILE A 89 -10.48 4.07 8.08
CA ILE A 89 -11.60 4.88 7.57
C ILE A 89 -12.71 3.98 7.02
N ASP A 90 -12.35 2.85 6.40
CA ASP A 90 -13.30 1.93 5.79
C ASP A 90 -13.21 0.48 6.30
N SER A 91 -12.26 0.17 7.18
CA SER A 91 -12.06 -1.20 7.69
C SER A 91 -13.30 -1.84 8.30
N ASP A 92 -14.17 -1.04 8.91
CA ASP A 92 -15.39 -1.52 9.58
C ASP A 92 -16.50 -1.91 8.59
N ASN A 93 -16.35 -1.57 7.31
CA ASN A 93 -17.24 -2.03 6.25
C ASN A 93 -16.94 -3.47 5.81
N TYR A 94 -15.80 -4.04 6.22
CA TYR A 94 -15.38 -5.38 5.83
C TYR A 94 -15.74 -6.39 6.92
N ARG A 95 -16.46 -7.45 6.52
CA ARG A 95 -16.83 -8.56 7.41
C ARG A 95 -15.66 -9.49 7.72
N LYS A 96 -14.62 -9.47 6.87
CA LYS A 96 -13.38 -10.23 6.99
C LYS A 96 -12.24 -9.44 6.36
N LYS A 97 -11.14 -9.30 7.08
CA LYS A 97 -9.92 -8.58 6.68
C LYS A 97 -8.75 -9.54 6.69
N VAL A 98 -8.17 -9.78 5.52
CA VAL A 98 -7.03 -10.68 5.31
C VAL A 98 -5.82 -9.86 4.91
N LEU A 99 -4.67 -10.16 5.49
CA LEU A 99 -3.39 -9.56 5.14
C LEU A 99 -2.53 -10.60 4.42
N LEU A 100 -1.98 -10.27 3.26
CA LEU A 100 -0.83 -10.95 2.67
C LEU A 100 0.40 -10.06 2.83
N PHE A 101 1.40 -10.54 3.57
CA PHE A 101 2.57 -9.77 3.95
C PHE A 101 3.87 -10.44 3.47
N GLY A 102 4.72 -9.66 2.81
CA GLY A 102 6.09 -10.06 2.49
C GLY A 102 7.03 -8.85 2.58
N ALA A 103 8.24 -9.03 3.08
CA ALA A 103 9.17 -7.94 3.33
C ALA A 103 10.63 -8.34 3.10
N MET A 104 11.49 -7.32 2.91
CA MET A 104 12.94 -7.51 2.85
C MET A 104 13.52 -7.78 4.25
N ARG A 105 14.60 -8.58 4.31
CA ARG A 105 15.23 -9.00 5.57
C ARG A 105 15.76 -7.84 6.42
N ASP A 106 16.14 -6.72 5.79
CA ASP A 106 16.64 -5.53 6.50
C ASP A 106 15.54 -4.71 7.20
N LYS A 107 14.27 -5.08 7.07
CA LYS A 107 13.16 -4.32 7.65
C LYS A 107 12.83 -4.75 9.07
N ALA A 108 12.21 -3.85 9.82
CA ALA A 108 11.73 -4.10 11.17
C ALA A 108 10.43 -4.94 11.18
N ILE A 109 10.47 -6.15 10.62
CA ILE A 109 9.32 -7.04 10.34
C ILE A 109 8.43 -7.23 11.57
N GLY A 110 9.00 -7.64 12.70
CA GLY A 110 8.23 -7.86 13.93
C GLY A 110 7.49 -6.60 14.42
N ARG A 111 8.08 -5.40 14.26
CA ARG A 111 7.39 -4.14 14.63
C ARG A 111 6.22 -3.83 13.69
N MET A 112 6.38 -4.12 12.40
CA MET A 112 5.33 -3.90 11.40
C MET A 112 4.17 -4.87 11.63
N LEU A 113 4.45 -6.17 11.75
CA LEU A 113 3.42 -7.18 11.97
C LEU A 113 2.69 -7.00 13.30
N LYS A 114 3.38 -6.62 14.38
CA LYS A 114 2.74 -6.29 15.65
C LYS A 114 1.74 -5.13 15.56
N LYS A 115 2.00 -4.14 14.70
CA LYS A 115 1.06 -3.03 14.46
C LYS A 115 -0.13 -3.48 13.63
N LEU A 116 0.10 -4.36 12.65
CA LEU A 116 -0.93 -4.84 11.74
C LEU A 116 -1.85 -5.87 12.39
N SER A 117 -1.33 -6.74 13.26
CA SER A 117 -2.03 -7.92 13.79
C SER A 117 -3.34 -7.64 14.52
N THR A 118 -3.57 -6.41 14.97
CA THR A 118 -4.83 -6.03 15.62
C THR A 118 -5.93 -5.60 14.65
N TYR A 119 -5.61 -5.46 13.35
CA TYR A 119 -6.54 -4.94 12.33
C TYR A 119 -7.05 -6.00 11.36
N PHE A 120 -6.39 -7.16 11.31
CA PHE A 120 -6.68 -8.25 10.39
C PHE A 120 -7.15 -9.49 11.15
N ASP A 121 -8.15 -10.16 10.59
CA ASP A 121 -8.69 -11.41 11.13
C ASP A 121 -7.79 -12.59 10.76
N GLU A 122 -7.06 -12.48 9.65
CA GLU A 122 -6.18 -13.51 9.13
C GLU A 122 -4.91 -12.88 8.52
N ILE A 123 -3.75 -13.42 8.84
CA ILE A 123 -2.46 -12.96 8.31
C ILE A 123 -1.77 -14.11 7.59
N HIS A 124 -1.51 -13.91 6.31
CA HIS A 124 -0.66 -14.74 5.47
C HIS A 124 0.70 -14.07 5.31
N ILE A 125 1.76 -14.84 5.48
CA ILE A 125 3.12 -14.42 5.22
C ILE A 125 3.64 -15.15 3.98
N THR A 126 4.36 -14.43 3.14
CA THR A 126 4.92 -14.99 1.91
C THR A 126 6.35 -14.51 1.70
N GLU A 127 7.04 -15.19 0.79
CA GLU A 127 8.38 -14.83 0.37
C GLU A 127 8.31 -14.12 -0.98
N ILE A 128 9.23 -13.18 -1.19
CA ILE A 128 9.39 -12.47 -2.46
C ILE A 128 10.53 -13.13 -3.20
N ASP A 129 10.38 -13.37 -4.50
CA ASP A 129 11.46 -13.84 -5.36
C ASP A 129 12.51 -12.74 -5.59
N TYR A 130 13.31 -12.50 -4.54
CA TYR A 130 14.35 -11.50 -4.50
C TYR A 130 15.39 -11.86 -3.44
N GLU A 131 16.68 -11.67 -3.76
CA GLU A 131 17.81 -12.09 -2.90
C GLU A 131 17.72 -11.53 -1.47
N ARG A 132 17.21 -10.29 -1.34
CA ARG A 132 17.06 -9.59 -0.06
C ARG A 132 15.78 -9.92 0.69
N SER A 133 14.93 -10.80 0.17
CA SER A 133 13.68 -11.17 0.86
C SER A 133 13.98 -11.84 2.19
N ALA A 134 13.17 -11.52 3.19
CA ALA A 134 13.07 -12.36 4.37
C ALA A 134 12.44 -13.71 3.95
N LYS A 135 12.96 -14.81 4.50
CA LYS A 135 12.39 -16.14 4.29
C LYS A 135 11.13 -16.30 5.15
N VAL A 136 10.16 -17.09 4.69
CA VAL A 136 8.93 -17.35 5.47
C VAL A 136 9.23 -17.87 6.87
N ASP A 137 10.27 -18.69 7.03
CA ASP A 137 10.68 -19.23 8.34
C ASP A 137 11.22 -18.13 9.27
N GLU A 138 11.93 -17.14 8.74
CA GLU A 138 12.42 -15.98 9.51
C GLU A 138 11.24 -15.12 9.99
N ILE A 139 10.28 -14.84 9.09
CA ILE A 139 9.08 -14.07 9.42
C ILE A 139 8.23 -14.83 10.46
N ASN A 140 8.00 -16.12 10.24
CA ASN A 140 7.20 -16.96 11.13
C ASN A 140 7.81 -17.04 12.53
N SER A 141 9.14 -17.19 12.64
CA SER A 141 9.84 -17.23 13.92
C SER A 141 9.65 -15.92 14.71
N GLU A 142 9.72 -14.77 14.03
CA GLU A 142 9.42 -13.47 14.65
C GLU A 142 7.96 -13.35 15.10
N CYS A 143 7.01 -13.83 14.29
CA CYS A 143 5.59 -13.86 14.64
C CYS A 143 5.32 -14.71 15.88
N GLN A 144 5.88 -15.92 15.95
CA GLN A 144 5.76 -16.82 17.10
C GLN A 144 6.29 -16.16 18.38
N ARG A 145 7.46 -15.51 18.31
CA ARG A 145 8.04 -14.78 19.44
C ARG A 145 7.14 -13.64 19.94
N LEU A 146 6.33 -13.07 19.06
CA LEU A 146 5.39 -11.99 19.36
C LEU A 146 3.97 -12.48 19.68
N GLY A 147 3.70 -13.78 19.60
CA GLY A 147 2.36 -14.36 19.78
C GLY A 147 1.38 -13.99 18.67
N ILE A 148 1.88 -13.75 17.45
CA ILE A 148 1.07 -13.42 16.28
C ILE A 148 0.85 -14.71 15.49
N ASP A 149 -0.40 -15.10 15.29
CA ASP A 149 -0.75 -16.24 14.45
C ASP A 149 -0.67 -15.85 12.98
N VAL A 150 -0.01 -16.70 12.17
CA VAL A 150 0.20 -16.47 10.74
C VAL A 150 0.13 -17.78 9.98
N LYS A 151 -0.32 -17.69 8.72
CA LYS A 151 -0.31 -18.78 7.75
C LYS A 151 0.79 -18.54 6.73
N ILE A 152 1.47 -19.61 6.31
CA ILE A 152 2.47 -19.51 5.24
C ILE A 152 1.75 -19.63 3.90
N GLU A 153 1.89 -18.61 3.07
CA GLU A 153 1.43 -18.60 1.68
C GLU A 153 2.64 -18.69 0.75
N ARG A 154 2.68 -19.74 -0.09
CA ARG A 154 3.79 -20.02 -1.01
C ARG A 154 3.51 -19.56 -2.43
N GLU A 155 2.23 -19.46 -2.79
CA GLU A 155 1.76 -19.12 -4.13
C GLU A 155 0.96 -17.80 -4.05
N PRO A 156 1.64 -16.66 -3.82
CA PRO A 156 0.96 -15.39 -3.55
C PRO A 156 0.12 -14.89 -4.74
N ILE A 157 0.50 -15.21 -5.97
CA ILE A 157 -0.26 -14.82 -7.17
C ILE A 157 -1.60 -15.56 -7.21
N GLU A 158 -1.57 -16.86 -7.01
CA GLU A 158 -2.72 -17.76 -6.97
C GLU A 158 -3.63 -17.40 -5.81
N PHE A 159 -3.06 -17.10 -4.64
CA PHE A 159 -3.81 -16.65 -3.47
C PHE A 159 -4.59 -15.36 -3.76
N VAL A 160 -3.93 -14.33 -4.32
CA VAL A 160 -4.60 -13.06 -4.66
C VAL A 160 -5.62 -13.26 -5.79
N THR A 161 -5.32 -14.12 -6.77
CA THR A 161 -6.23 -14.42 -7.89
C THR A 161 -7.48 -15.13 -7.40
N SER A 162 -7.35 -16.16 -6.57
CA SER A 162 -8.49 -16.87 -6.00
C SER A 162 -9.33 -15.99 -5.07
N PHE A 163 -8.72 -15.00 -4.42
CA PHE A 163 -9.47 -14.02 -3.62
C PHE A 163 -10.46 -13.21 -4.46
N LEU A 164 -10.29 -13.08 -5.78
CA LEU A 164 -11.25 -12.38 -6.65
C LEU A 164 -12.63 -13.05 -6.69
N ASP A 165 -12.69 -14.36 -6.41
CA ASP A 165 -13.92 -15.15 -6.41
C ASP A 165 -14.62 -15.15 -5.03
N ASN A 166 -14.07 -14.46 -4.03
CA ASN A 166 -14.68 -14.38 -2.70
C ASN A 166 -15.94 -13.48 -2.69
N GLU A 167 -16.75 -13.67 -1.66
CA GLU A 167 -17.97 -12.89 -1.44
C GLU A 167 -17.70 -11.39 -1.25
N PRO A 168 -18.62 -10.52 -1.69
CA PRO A 168 -18.57 -9.09 -1.35
C PRO A 168 -18.46 -8.83 0.16
N GLY A 169 -17.75 -7.75 0.50
CA GLY A 169 -17.51 -7.37 1.90
C GLY A 169 -16.29 -8.05 2.55
N GLU A 170 -15.59 -8.93 1.84
CA GLU A 170 -14.24 -9.35 2.24
C GLU A 170 -13.19 -8.38 1.69
N CYS A 171 -12.10 -8.18 2.44
CA CYS A 171 -10.98 -7.35 2.05
C CYS A 171 -9.65 -8.10 2.20
N LEU A 172 -8.89 -8.16 1.11
CA LEU A 172 -7.49 -8.55 1.10
C LEU A 172 -6.60 -7.32 0.98
N VAL A 173 -5.61 -7.22 1.86
CA VAL A 173 -4.55 -6.22 1.78
C VAL A 173 -3.25 -6.93 1.46
N VAL A 174 -2.56 -6.51 0.41
CA VAL A 174 -1.20 -6.96 0.09
C VAL A 174 -0.21 -5.84 0.43
N LEU A 175 0.78 -6.18 1.25
CA LEU A 175 1.59 -5.18 1.95
C LEU A 175 3.02 -5.65 2.25
N GLY A 176 3.90 -4.72 2.60
CA GLY A 176 5.24 -5.01 3.12
C GLY A 176 6.38 -4.82 2.10
N SER A 177 6.08 -4.80 0.80
CA SER A 177 7.09 -4.63 -0.24
C SER A 177 6.52 -4.20 -1.58
N ILE A 178 7.15 -3.22 -2.22
CA ILE A 178 6.83 -2.84 -3.60
C ILE A 178 7.10 -3.98 -4.60
N TYR A 179 8.09 -4.83 -4.32
CA TYR A 179 8.43 -5.97 -5.19
C TYR A 179 7.38 -7.06 -5.14
N LEU A 180 6.76 -7.28 -3.98
CA LEU A 180 5.65 -8.22 -3.84
C LEU A 180 4.47 -7.79 -4.71
N LEU A 181 4.07 -6.52 -4.59
CA LEU A 181 3.00 -5.93 -5.40
C LEU A 181 3.31 -6.05 -6.90
N GLY A 182 4.52 -5.68 -7.31
CA GLY A 182 4.94 -5.76 -8.70
C GLY A 182 4.88 -7.18 -9.27
N ASN A 183 5.37 -8.16 -8.50
CA ASN A 183 5.35 -9.57 -8.89
C ASN A 183 3.91 -10.10 -9.03
N ILE A 184 3.03 -9.82 -8.06
CA ILE A 184 1.62 -10.23 -8.11
C ILE A 184 0.92 -9.63 -9.33
N LYS A 185 1.05 -8.31 -9.54
CA LYS A 185 0.41 -7.63 -10.69
C LYS A 185 0.90 -8.19 -12.03
N ALA A 186 2.20 -8.45 -12.16
CA ALA A 186 2.77 -9.04 -13.36
C ALA A 186 2.21 -10.45 -13.60
N GLY A 187 2.19 -11.30 -12.56
CA GLY A 187 1.66 -12.66 -12.65
C GLY A 187 0.17 -12.71 -13.01
N MET A 188 -0.65 -11.84 -12.39
CA MET A 188 -2.08 -11.77 -12.69
C MET A 188 -2.36 -11.30 -14.13
N THR A 189 -1.52 -10.44 -14.71
CA THR A 189 -1.68 -9.99 -16.10
C THR A 189 -1.45 -11.13 -17.08
N ILE A 190 -0.51 -12.03 -16.79
CA ILE A 190 -0.18 -13.18 -17.63
C ILE A 190 -1.31 -14.21 -17.61
N ASN A 191 -1.93 -14.45 -16.45
CA ASN A 191 -2.97 -15.47 -16.28
C ASN A 191 -4.36 -15.09 -16.86
N ILE A 192 -4.53 -13.85 -17.32
CA ILE A 192 -5.78 -13.34 -17.93
C ILE A 192 -5.68 -13.31 -19.47
N THR A 193 -4.52 -13.68 -20.05
CA THR A 193 -4.29 -13.73 -21.50
C THR A 193 -4.26 -15.18 -22.00
#